data_AF-A0A820W709-F1
#
_entry.id   AF-A0A820W709-F1
#
_cell.length_a   1.000
_cell.length_b   1.000
_cell.length_c   1.000
_cell.angle_alpha   90.00
_cell.angle_beta   90.00
_cell.angle_gamma   90.00
#
_symmetry.space_group_name_H-M   'P 1'
#
loop_
_entity.id
_entity.type
_entity.pdbx_description
1 polymer ?
#
loop_
_entity_poly.entity_id
_entity_poly.type
_entity_poly.pdbx_seq_one_letter_code
_entity_poly.pdbx_strand_id
1 'polypeptide(L)'
;MCLPSKTTIDPVVCEIHSTNISRQFNLLRSMDESVSQTIHCLTTNIERAMIKENKLNKRRQKKPAKVTSDIEKQIIVVELFDDNNNQPIDENEINKNAWFNCRRLSINGQSYTVIKFRFPEKILTNTITTAFVEIDYGQYEYSLFDLYVTDDIETKENDHTQWIHVYRGLFCIFNDEHVNKCVHLVCLPRNNSLREGMQTETISKTRIIQYPFYLPMNIRHELTKEYLPIGSKSFRLVSYNILANGYASSADAAKTIYSCCSQDYLEHDYRKALLLKEILGYHADIICLQECDASFYQRELSLVLNQYGYLGDMKIKSDSMREGIVIFYRTDRFVAIGNYNIKIGEYLRYSEQLEYIRCRCSLVSEINTHLLERNTVLQ
;
A
#
# COMPACT_ATOMS: atom_id res chain seq x y z
N MET A 1 10.10 -9.04 -3.28
CA MET A 1 9.84 -7.85 -2.44
C MET A 1 10.70 -6.71 -2.93
N CYS A 2 10.12 -5.59 -3.34
CA CYS A 2 10.89 -4.46 -3.81
C CYS A 2 10.56 -3.23 -2.99
N LEU A 3 11.58 -2.81 -2.23
CA LEU A 3 11.61 -1.56 -1.50
C LEU A 3 11.40 -0.40 -2.49
N PRO A 4 10.63 0.63 -2.12
CA PRO A 4 10.66 1.89 -2.84
C PRO A 4 12.09 2.44 -2.80
N SER A 5 12.50 3.12 -3.88
CA SER A 5 13.76 3.86 -4.01
C SER A 5 13.80 5.14 -3.17
N LYS A 6 13.34 5.07 -1.92
CA LYS A 6 13.51 6.16 -0.96
C LYS A 6 14.71 5.84 -0.09
N THR A 7 15.65 6.76 -0.05
CA THR A 7 16.81 6.75 0.86
C THR A 7 16.43 7.11 2.29
N THR A 8 15.14 7.30 2.61
CA THR A 8 14.69 7.77 3.92
C THR A 8 13.47 7.04 4.47
N ILE A 9 13.42 6.90 5.80
CA ILE A 9 12.29 6.46 6.62
C ILE A 9 11.21 7.55 6.60
N ASP A 10 9.96 7.15 6.46
CA ASP A 10 8.78 8.02 6.40
C ASP A 10 8.22 8.28 7.83
N PRO A 11 7.33 9.28 8.04
CA PRO A 11 7.05 9.82 9.39
C PRO A 11 6.39 8.83 10.36
N VAL A 12 6.72 8.97 11.64
CA VAL A 12 6.10 8.26 12.77
C VAL A 12 5.23 9.22 13.57
N VAL A 13 4.14 8.71 14.13
CA VAL A 13 3.16 9.50 14.88
C VAL A 13 3.10 8.90 16.29
N CYS A 14 3.42 9.69 17.32
CA CYS A 14 3.48 9.21 18.70
C CYS A 14 2.80 10.18 19.69
N GLU A 15 1.86 9.67 20.48
CA GLU A 15 1.22 10.38 21.60
C GLU A 15 1.73 9.86 22.94
N ILE A 16 2.53 10.65 23.65
CA ILE A 16 3.25 10.17 24.83
C ILE A 16 2.39 10.37 26.07
N HIS A 17 1.59 9.36 26.44
CA HIS A 17 0.64 9.42 27.56
C HIS A 17 1.26 9.62 28.96
N SER A 18 2.59 9.54 29.11
CA SER A 18 3.27 9.94 30.36
C SER A 18 3.38 11.46 30.53
N THR A 19 2.98 12.23 29.53
CA THR A 19 3.06 13.69 29.50
C THR A 19 1.86 14.25 28.72
N ASN A 20 1.33 15.43 29.06
CA ASN A 20 0.16 16.01 28.37
C ASN A 20 0.45 16.49 26.92
N ILE A 21 1.38 15.86 26.21
CA ILE A 21 1.94 16.30 24.93
C ILE A 21 1.41 15.42 23.80
N SER A 22 0.49 15.97 22.99
CA SER A 22 0.09 15.38 21.72
C SER A 22 0.87 16.07 20.59
N ARG A 23 1.90 15.40 20.04
CA ARG A 23 2.73 15.94 18.95
C ARG A 23 3.18 14.87 17.97
N GLN A 24 3.12 15.23 16.69
CA GLN A 24 3.71 14.44 15.60
C GLN A 24 5.24 14.59 15.58
N PHE A 25 5.97 13.48 15.43
CA PHE A 25 7.44 13.45 15.36
C PHE A 25 7.90 12.84 14.03
N ASN A 26 8.35 13.68 13.09
CA ASN A 26 8.82 13.20 11.80
C ASN A 26 10.12 12.38 11.92
N LEU A 27 10.10 11.18 11.32
CA LEU A 27 11.23 10.25 11.25
C LEU A 27 11.88 10.22 9.87
N LEU A 28 12.05 11.39 9.24
CA LEU A 28 12.78 11.51 7.96
C LEU A 28 14.27 11.27 8.16
N ARG A 29 14.66 9.99 8.13
CA ARG A 29 16.01 9.52 8.48
C ARG A 29 16.53 8.59 7.40
N SER A 30 17.84 8.52 7.18
CA SER A 30 18.39 7.69 6.11
C SER A 30 18.03 6.21 6.34
N MET A 31 17.86 5.43 5.27
CA MET A 31 17.76 3.97 5.38
C MET A 31 19.13 3.33 5.68
N ASP A 32 20.21 4.04 5.37
CA ASP A 32 21.59 3.56 5.49
C ASP A 32 22.28 3.99 6.80
N GLU A 33 21.59 4.76 7.65
CA GLU A 33 22.11 5.10 8.99
C GLU A 33 21.77 4.01 10.00
N SER A 34 22.46 4.04 11.16
CA SER A 34 22.21 3.11 12.25
C SER A 34 20.95 3.45 13.06
N VAL A 35 20.35 2.42 13.65
CA VAL A 35 19.21 2.54 14.57
C VAL A 35 19.51 3.46 15.74
N SER A 36 20.72 3.39 16.31
CA SER A 36 21.21 4.29 17.38
C SER A 36 21.02 5.77 17.02
N GLN A 37 21.32 6.15 15.78
CA GLN A 37 21.15 7.55 15.34
C GLN A 37 19.67 7.94 15.28
N THR A 38 18.82 7.03 14.82
CA THR A 38 17.36 7.23 14.79
C THR A 38 16.77 7.34 16.19
N ILE A 39 17.13 6.43 17.11
CA ILE A 39 16.75 6.45 18.54
C ILE A 39 17.20 7.76 19.19
N HIS A 40 18.45 8.17 18.98
CA HIS A 40 18.99 9.41 19.53
C HIS A 40 18.24 10.65 19.03
N CYS A 41 17.96 10.72 17.72
CA CYS A 41 17.21 11.82 17.13
C CYS A 41 15.77 11.91 17.67
N LEU A 42 15.06 10.77 17.75
CA LEU A 42 13.72 10.69 18.33
C LEU A 42 13.72 11.17 19.78
N THR A 43 14.62 10.61 20.59
CA THR A 43 14.80 10.98 22.00
C THR A 43 15.02 12.49 22.16
N THR A 44 15.95 13.05 21.39
CA THR A 44 16.26 14.49 21.40
C THR A 44 15.07 15.36 20.99
N ASN A 45 14.31 14.93 19.99
CA ASN A 45 13.13 15.68 19.53
C ASN A 45 12.02 15.69 20.58
N ILE A 46 11.80 14.55 21.24
CA ILE A 46 10.84 14.42 22.34
C ILE A 46 11.28 15.30 23.52
N GLU A 47 12.54 15.24 23.93
CA GLU A 47 13.09 16.10 25.00
C GLU A 47 12.88 17.59 24.69
N ARG A 48 13.17 18.02 23.45
CA ARG A 48 12.96 19.41 23.01
C ARG A 48 11.50 19.81 23.07
N ALA A 49 10.59 18.93 22.68
CA ALA A 49 9.16 19.17 22.77
C ALA A 49 8.72 19.38 24.23
N MET A 50 9.18 18.51 25.14
CA MET A 50 8.90 18.61 26.58
C MET A 50 9.40 19.93 27.18
N ILE A 51 10.63 20.34 26.86
CA ILE A 51 11.20 21.60 27.36
C ILE A 51 10.36 22.80 26.90
N LYS A 52 9.92 22.81 25.64
CA LYS A 52 9.10 23.90 25.07
C LYS A 52 7.75 24.00 25.77
N GLU A 53 7.13 22.87 26.07
CA GLU A 53 5.82 22.80 26.72
C GLU A 53 5.87 23.21 28.20
N ASN A 54 6.88 22.75 28.93
CA ASN A 54 7.12 23.17 30.30
C ASN A 54 7.34 24.69 30.42
N LYS A 55 8.02 25.30 29.44
CA LYS A 55 8.17 26.77 29.36
C LYS A 55 6.84 27.47 29.11
N LEU A 56 5.98 26.93 28.24
CA LEU A 56 4.64 27.47 27.95
C LEU A 56 3.71 27.37 29.16
N ASN A 57 3.70 26.23 29.86
CA ASN A 57 2.90 26.04 31.07
C ASN A 57 3.34 26.96 32.21
N LYS A 58 4.66 27.17 32.40
CA LYS A 58 5.18 28.15 33.37
C LYS A 58 4.74 29.59 33.05
N ARG A 59 4.67 29.96 31.76
CA ARG A 59 4.17 31.27 31.32
C ARG A 59 2.66 31.43 31.56
N ARG A 60 1.88 30.37 31.33
CA ARG A 60 0.42 30.35 31.58
C ARG A 60 0.06 30.46 33.07
N GLN A 61 0.90 29.95 33.97
CA GLN A 61 0.64 29.93 35.42
C GLN A 61 1.03 31.21 36.20
N LYS A 62 1.53 32.28 35.57
CA LYS A 62 1.88 33.57 36.23
C LYS A 62 2.62 33.42 37.60
N LYS A 63 3.55 32.48 37.74
CA LYS A 63 4.42 32.41 38.95
C LYS A 63 5.75 33.12 38.68
N PRO A 64 6.24 33.98 39.60
CA PRO A 64 7.49 34.70 39.40
C PRO A 64 8.69 33.74 39.46
N ALA A 65 9.72 34.06 38.68
CA ALA A 65 10.91 33.25 38.53
C ALA A 65 11.67 33.10 39.87
N LYS A 66 11.54 31.95 40.51
CA LYS A 66 12.64 31.37 41.30
C LYS A 66 13.38 30.38 40.40
N VAL A 67 14.61 30.74 40.08
CA VAL A 67 15.60 29.84 39.49
C VAL A 67 15.90 28.77 40.54
N THR A 68 15.25 27.62 40.43
CA THR A 68 15.74 26.36 40.99
C THR A 68 15.67 25.34 39.86
N SER A 69 16.87 24.95 39.46
CA SER A 69 17.20 24.08 38.35
C SER A 69 17.12 22.63 38.78
N ASP A 70 15.93 22.14 39.10
CA ASP A 70 15.69 20.70 39.26
C ASP A 70 14.44 20.35 38.47
N ILE A 71 14.60 20.28 37.15
CA ILE A 71 13.71 19.43 36.35
C ILE A 71 14.35 18.06 36.47
N GLU A 72 13.75 17.16 37.25
CA GLU A 72 14.08 15.73 37.18
C GLU A 72 14.08 15.36 35.69
N LYS A 73 15.27 15.02 35.15
CA LYS A 73 15.39 14.59 33.76
C LYS A 73 14.60 13.30 33.64
N GLN A 74 13.38 13.41 33.14
CA GLN A 74 12.58 12.26 32.77
C GLN A 74 13.35 11.54 31.65
N ILE A 75 13.92 10.38 31.96
CA ILE A 75 14.70 9.59 31.00
C ILE A 75 13.70 9.06 29.97
N ILE A 76 13.85 9.51 28.73
CA ILE A 76 13.07 9.00 27.60
C ILE A 76 13.79 7.77 27.07
N VAL A 77 13.13 6.62 27.15
CA VAL A 77 13.63 5.36 26.61
C VAL A 77 12.90 5.08 25.30
N VAL A 78 13.62 5.07 24.18
CA VAL A 78 13.08 4.73 22.86
C VAL A 78 13.71 3.42 22.42
N GLU A 79 12.89 2.43 22.10
CA GLU A 79 13.33 1.09 21.71
C GLU A 79 12.52 0.58 20.51
N LEU A 80 13.18 -0.12 19.60
CA LEU A 80 12.56 -0.86 18.50
C LEU A 80 12.62 -2.35 18.83
N PHE A 81 11.56 -3.11 18.57
CA PHE A 81 11.51 -4.54 18.91
C PHE A 81 11.28 -5.44 17.69
N ASP A 82 11.93 -6.61 17.68
CA ASP A 82 11.72 -7.67 16.70
C ASP A 82 10.63 -8.68 17.11
N ASP A 83 10.11 -9.44 16.13
CA ASP A 83 9.01 -10.41 16.30
C ASP A 83 9.46 -11.73 16.97
N ASN A 84 10.73 -12.13 16.78
CA ASN A 84 11.11 -13.51 17.06
C ASN A 84 11.27 -13.80 18.55
N ASN A 85 11.62 -12.80 19.37
CA ASN A 85 11.80 -13.00 20.81
C ASN A 85 11.41 -11.78 21.66
N ASN A 86 10.73 -10.78 21.08
CA ASN A 86 10.41 -9.53 21.76
C ASN A 86 11.68 -8.84 22.32
N GLN A 87 12.80 -9.00 21.59
CA GLN A 87 14.08 -8.42 21.94
C GLN A 87 14.22 -7.04 21.28
N PRO A 88 14.90 -6.09 21.95
CA PRO A 88 15.24 -4.83 21.31
C PRO A 88 16.16 -5.10 20.12
N ILE A 89 15.88 -4.44 19.00
CA ILE A 89 16.72 -4.47 17.80
C ILE A 89 18.06 -3.84 18.16
N ASP A 90 19.16 -4.47 17.72
CA ASP A 90 20.51 -3.96 17.91
C ASP A 90 20.63 -2.53 17.36
N GLU A 91 21.07 -1.60 18.21
CA GLU A 91 21.23 -0.20 17.82
C GLU A 91 22.32 0.02 16.75
N ASN A 92 23.18 -0.98 16.52
CA ASN A 92 24.17 -0.97 15.45
C ASN A 92 23.62 -1.46 14.10
N GLU A 93 22.41 -2.01 14.07
CA GLU A 93 21.73 -2.42 12.84
C GLU A 93 21.44 -1.19 11.96
N ILE A 94 21.41 -1.40 10.64
CA ILE A 94 21.00 -0.33 9.72
C ILE A 94 19.49 -0.23 9.68
N ASN A 95 19.00 1.01 9.59
CA ASN A 95 17.58 1.31 9.53
C ASN A 95 16.83 0.49 8.47
N LYS A 96 17.43 0.25 7.31
CA LYS A 96 16.83 -0.58 6.26
C LYS A 96 16.40 -1.97 6.75
N ASN A 97 17.24 -2.64 7.52
CA ASN A 97 16.97 -3.97 8.05
C ASN A 97 16.13 -3.88 9.32
N ALA A 98 16.48 -2.94 10.20
CA ALA A 98 15.79 -2.72 11.45
C ALA A 98 14.31 -2.45 11.21
N TRP A 99 13.94 -1.47 10.38
CA TRP A 99 12.53 -1.14 10.10
C TRP A 99 11.80 -2.16 9.24
N PHE A 100 12.52 -3.05 8.55
CA PHE A 100 11.92 -4.20 7.87
C PHE A 100 11.48 -5.27 8.88
N ASN A 101 12.31 -5.52 9.91
CA ASN A 101 12.06 -6.51 10.96
C ASN A 101 11.33 -5.90 12.18
N CYS A 102 11.28 -4.57 12.26
CA CYS A 102 10.73 -3.83 13.38
C CYS A 102 9.26 -4.14 13.41
N ARG A 103 8.89 -4.83 14.48
CA ARG A 103 7.55 -4.82 14.96
C ARG A 103 7.49 -3.63 15.93
N ARG A 104 7.05 -3.76 17.15
CA ARG A 104 6.74 -2.63 18.05
C ARG A 104 7.82 -1.52 18.19
N LEU A 105 7.42 -0.24 17.99
CA LEU A 105 8.15 0.94 18.54
C LEU A 105 7.67 1.20 19.96
N SER A 106 8.60 1.32 20.90
CA SER A 106 8.35 1.58 22.32
C SER A 106 8.94 2.93 22.72
N ILE A 107 8.14 3.78 23.38
CA ILE A 107 8.63 4.99 24.05
C ILE A 107 8.15 4.94 25.50
N ASN A 108 9.09 4.92 26.44
CA ASN A 108 8.85 4.76 27.88
C ASN A 108 8.00 3.51 28.21
N GLY A 109 8.21 2.41 27.48
CA GLY A 109 7.46 1.17 27.63
C GLY A 109 6.06 1.18 27.01
N GLN A 110 5.59 2.30 26.45
CA GLN A 110 4.34 2.37 25.71
C GLN A 110 4.57 2.04 24.25
N SER A 111 3.68 1.24 23.66
CA SER A 111 3.78 0.79 22.27
C SER A 111 3.08 1.76 21.33
N TYR A 112 3.70 2.05 20.19
CA TYR A 112 3.19 2.97 19.19
C TYR A 112 2.98 2.28 17.85
N THR A 113 1.83 2.52 17.24
CA THR A 113 1.49 2.12 15.88
C THR A 113 2.10 3.11 14.90
N VAL A 114 2.91 2.61 13.97
CA VAL A 114 3.41 3.41 12.85
C VAL A 114 2.42 3.27 11.71
N ILE A 115 1.97 4.39 11.14
CA ILE A 115 1.09 4.36 9.97
C ILE A 115 1.76 5.06 8.80
N LYS A 116 1.87 4.37 7.67
CA LYS A 116 2.38 4.92 6.42
C LYS A 116 1.20 5.17 5.49
N PHE A 117 1.09 6.39 5.00
CA PHE A 117 0.12 6.75 3.97
C PHE A 117 0.80 7.07 2.65
N ARG A 118 0.21 6.62 1.55
CA ARG A 118 0.54 7.10 0.22
C ARG A 118 -0.73 7.16 -0.63
N PHE A 119 -1.12 8.37 -1.04
CA PHE A 119 -2.11 8.52 -2.09
C PHE A 119 -1.52 8.14 -3.47
N PRO A 120 -2.37 7.65 -4.40
CA PRO A 120 -2.01 7.55 -5.81
C PRO A 120 -1.61 8.91 -6.37
N GLU A 121 -0.67 8.92 -7.30
CA GLU A 121 -0.24 10.12 -8.02
C GLU A 121 -1.34 10.61 -8.97
N LYS A 122 -2.26 9.74 -9.37
CA LYS A 122 -3.44 10.10 -10.18
C LYS A 122 -4.70 9.59 -9.47
N ILE A 123 -5.62 10.52 -9.19
CA ILE A 123 -6.92 10.21 -8.56
C ILE A 123 -7.99 10.60 -9.58
N LEU A 124 -8.79 9.64 -10.04
CA LEU A 124 -9.81 9.86 -11.07
C LEU A 124 -11.22 9.77 -10.46
N THR A 125 -12.13 10.61 -10.93
CA THR A 125 -13.56 10.42 -10.63
C THR A 125 -14.06 9.08 -11.15
N ASN A 126 -15.20 8.62 -10.64
CA ASN A 126 -15.90 7.41 -11.07
C ASN A 126 -15.06 6.12 -11.07
N THR A 127 -13.89 6.11 -10.42
CA THR A 127 -13.02 4.95 -10.20
C THR A 127 -12.82 4.76 -8.70
N ILE A 128 -12.49 3.54 -8.29
CA ILE A 128 -12.14 3.30 -6.89
C ILE A 128 -10.79 3.92 -6.62
N THR A 129 -10.76 4.85 -5.68
CA THR A 129 -9.54 5.43 -5.15
C THR A 129 -9.30 4.88 -3.76
N THR A 130 -8.05 4.49 -3.50
CA THR A 130 -7.57 4.09 -2.18
C THR A 130 -6.24 4.77 -1.92
N ALA A 131 -6.03 5.24 -0.69
CA ALA A 131 -4.66 5.46 -0.23
C ALA A 131 -4.05 4.10 0.09
N PHE A 132 -2.77 3.91 -0.23
CA PHE A 132 -1.99 2.86 0.41
C PHE A 132 -1.83 3.24 1.88
N VAL A 133 -2.28 2.35 2.77
CA VAL A 133 -2.11 2.48 4.22
C VAL A 133 -1.41 1.24 4.75
N GLU A 134 -0.25 1.45 5.36
CA GLU A 134 0.45 0.41 6.11
C GLU A 134 0.27 0.74 7.58
N ILE A 135 -0.34 -0.15 8.36
CA ILE A 135 -0.59 0.04 9.79
C ILE A 135 0.24 -0.98 10.55
N ASP A 136 1.33 -0.52 11.13
CA ASP A 136 2.20 -1.35 11.96
C ASP A 136 1.56 -1.54 13.36
N TYR A 137 1.37 -2.79 13.80
CA TYR A 137 0.67 -3.17 15.06
C TYR A 137 -0.83 -2.89 15.11
N GLY A 138 -1.43 -2.50 13.98
CA GLY A 138 -2.87 -2.46 13.80
C GLY A 138 -3.32 -3.46 12.75
N GLN A 139 -4.62 -3.61 12.63
CA GLN A 139 -5.27 -4.45 11.64
C GLN A 139 -6.26 -3.59 10.88
N TYR A 140 -6.19 -3.71 9.55
CA TYR A 140 -6.95 -2.89 8.63
C TYR A 140 -8.46 -3.03 8.88
N GLU A 141 -8.91 -4.25 9.17
CA GLU A 141 -10.31 -4.63 9.36
C GLU A 141 -10.96 -3.99 10.59
N TYR A 142 -10.15 -3.63 11.59
CA TYR A 142 -10.62 -3.03 12.84
C TYR A 142 -10.39 -1.52 12.89
N SER A 143 -9.53 -1.00 12.02
CA SER A 143 -9.17 0.42 11.97
C SER A 143 -10.29 1.24 11.33
N LEU A 144 -10.41 2.50 11.72
CA LEU A 144 -11.40 3.43 11.14
C LEU A 144 -10.73 4.40 10.19
N PHE A 145 -11.42 4.68 9.08
CA PHE A 145 -10.95 5.59 8.05
C PHE A 145 -12.07 6.57 7.70
N ASP A 146 -11.73 7.86 7.66
CA ASP A 146 -12.64 8.91 7.25
C ASP A 146 -11.96 9.76 6.17
N LEU A 147 -12.67 9.93 5.04
CA LEU A 147 -12.19 10.67 3.88
C LEU A 147 -12.95 11.98 3.75
N TYR A 148 -12.20 13.03 3.45
CA TYR A 148 -12.67 14.38 3.23
C TYR A 148 -12.10 14.94 1.92
N VAL A 149 -12.70 16.01 1.43
CA VAL A 149 -12.16 16.81 0.32
C VAL A 149 -12.05 18.28 0.69
N THR A 150 -11.14 18.99 0.02
CA THR A 150 -10.94 20.44 0.16
C THR A 150 -10.50 21.06 -1.16
N ASP A 151 -10.88 22.32 -1.38
CA ASP A 151 -10.38 23.15 -2.49
C ASP A 151 -8.97 23.73 -2.17
N ASP A 152 -8.66 23.91 -0.88
CA ASP A 152 -7.49 24.63 -0.39
C ASP A 152 -6.35 23.70 0.06
N ILE A 153 -5.15 23.92 -0.50
CA ILE A 153 -3.89 23.29 -0.06
C ILE A 153 -3.00 24.34 0.64
N GLU A 154 -3.42 25.61 0.69
CA GLU A 154 -2.59 26.72 1.16
C GLU A 154 -2.46 26.71 2.68
N THR A 155 -1.41 26.00 3.12
CA THR A 155 -0.74 26.06 4.43
C THR A 155 -1.61 25.68 5.63
N LYS A 156 -1.05 24.82 6.49
CA LYS A 156 -1.63 24.33 7.76
C LYS A 156 -1.95 25.43 8.80
N GLU A 157 -2.02 26.70 8.40
CA GLU A 157 -2.13 27.88 9.27
C GLU A 157 -3.43 28.66 9.10
N ASN A 158 -4.32 28.33 8.16
CA ASN A 158 -5.62 28.98 8.07
C ASN A 158 -6.71 28.17 8.79
N ASP A 159 -7.23 28.72 9.89
CA ASP A 159 -8.34 28.22 10.71
C ASP A 159 -9.71 28.18 9.98
N HIS A 160 -9.71 28.27 8.65
CA HIS A 160 -10.88 28.43 7.77
C HIS A 160 -10.97 27.37 6.66
N THR A 161 -10.06 26.39 6.60
CA THR A 161 -10.16 25.31 5.60
C THR A 161 -11.45 24.51 5.81
N GLN A 162 -12.34 24.53 4.82
CA GLN A 162 -13.57 23.75 4.85
C GLN A 162 -13.29 22.31 4.39
N TRP A 163 -13.37 21.37 5.33
CA TRP A 163 -13.30 19.94 5.06
C TRP A 163 -14.70 19.37 4.85
N ILE A 164 -14.97 18.86 3.66
CA ILE A 164 -16.24 18.19 3.35
C ILE A 164 -16.04 16.69 3.51
N HIS A 165 -16.72 16.07 4.48
CA HIS A 165 -16.70 14.62 4.64
C HIS A 165 -17.39 13.95 3.45
N VAL A 166 -16.71 12.98 2.83
CA VAL A 166 -17.21 12.29 1.64
C VAL A 166 -17.51 10.82 1.88
N TYR A 167 -16.74 10.15 2.73
CA TYR A 167 -16.86 8.71 2.89
C TYR A 167 -16.23 8.20 4.18
N ARG A 168 -16.79 7.12 4.71
CA ARG A 168 -16.22 6.35 5.82
C ARG A 168 -15.75 4.99 5.32
N GLY A 169 -14.44 4.78 5.33
CA GLY A 169 -13.75 3.62 4.79
C GLY A 169 -12.56 4.03 3.92
N LEU A 170 -11.69 3.07 3.57
CA LEU A 170 -10.47 3.38 2.82
C LEU A 170 -10.72 3.59 1.32
N PHE A 171 -11.71 2.89 0.77
CA PHE A 171 -11.99 2.84 -0.66
C PHE A 171 -13.16 3.76 -0.96
N CYS A 172 -12.94 4.79 -1.77
CA CYS A 172 -13.95 5.78 -2.12
C CYS A 172 -14.04 5.95 -3.63
N ILE A 173 -15.25 6.19 -4.12
CA ILE A 173 -15.49 6.61 -5.50
C ILE A 173 -15.88 8.08 -5.48
N PHE A 174 -15.01 8.93 -6.02
CA PHE A 174 -15.29 10.36 -6.15
C PHE A 174 -16.17 10.63 -7.37
N ASN A 175 -17.20 11.46 -7.23
CA ASN A 175 -18.00 11.96 -8.36
C ASN A 175 -17.40 13.24 -8.99
N ASP A 176 -18.04 13.76 -10.03
CA ASP A 176 -17.58 14.93 -10.79
C ASP A 176 -17.61 16.26 -9.99
N GLU A 177 -18.36 16.34 -8.88
CA GLU A 177 -18.39 17.50 -7.98
C GLU A 177 -17.10 17.64 -7.13
N HIS A 178 -16.27 16.59 -7.13
CA HIS A 178 -15.00 16.56 -6.43
C HIS A 178 -13.80 16.91 -7.32
N VAL A 179 -14.02 17.13 -8.63
CA VAL A 179 -12.94 17.49 -9.56
C VAL A 179 -12.20 18.74 -9.05
N ASN A 180 -10.88 18.74 -9.22
CA ASN A 180 -9.95 19.76 -8.74
C ASN A 180 -9.81 19.84 -7.20
N LYS A 181 -10.48 19.01 -6.40
CA LYS A 181 -10.27 18.97 -4.94
C LYS A 181 -9.10 18.06 -4.55
N CYS A 182 -8.49 18.34 -3.41
CA CYS A 182 -7.57 17.42 -2.73
C CYS A 182 -8.32 16.48 -1.80
N VAL A 183 -7.76 15.30 -1.55
CA VAL A 183 -8.30 14.28 -0.67
C VAL A 183 -7.57 14.30 0.66
N HIS A 184 -8.30 14.30 1.77
CA HIS A 184 -7.77 14.18 3.11
C HIS A 184 -8.26 12.88 3.75
N LEU A 185 -7.31 12.05 4.18
CA LEU A 185 -7.59 10.78 4.84
C LEU A 185 -7.20 10.89 6.30
N VAL A 186 -8.15 10.57 7.17
CA VAL A 186 -7.98 10.42 8.62
C VAL A 186 -8.10 8.93 8.95
N CYS A 187 -7.16 8.40 9.72
CA CYS A 187 -7.14 7.02 10.18
C CYS A 187 -7.05 6.96 11.71
N LEU A 188 -7.90 6.14 12.32
CA LEU A 188 -7.76 5.71 13.70
C LEU A 188 -7.38 4.22 13.69
N PRO A 189 -6.10 3.87 13.86
CA PRO A 189 -5.67 2.48 13.86
C PRO A 189 -6.26 1.71 15.03
N ARG A 190 -6.64 0.46 14.80
CA ARG A 190 -7.00 -0.47 15.88
C ARG A 190 -6.38 -1.84 15.66
N ASN A 191 -6.14 -2.57 16.74
CA ASN A 191 -5.77 -4.00 16.68
C ASN A 191 -6.99 -4.92 16.84
N ASN A 192 -6.77 -6.24 16.82
CA ASN A 192 -7.82 -7.26 17.02
C ASN A 192 -8.58 -7.16 18.35
N SER A 193 -7.98 -6.52 19.35
CA SER A 193 -8.59 -6.30 20.67
C SER A 193 -9.34 -4.96 20.72
N LEU A 194 -9.53 -4.31 19.57
CA LEU A 194 -10.15 -3.00 19.40
C LEU A 194 -9.45 -1.87 20.18
N ARG A 195 -8.20 -2.08 20.59
CA ARG A 195 -7.42 -0.99 21.19
C ARG A 195 -7.04 0.00 20.11
N GLU A 196 -7.34 1.25 20.39
CA GLU A 196 -7.05 2.37 19.49
C GLU A 196 -5.60 2.80 19.65
N GLY A 197 -4.94 3.04 18.52
CA GLY A 197 -3.71 3.82 18.48
C GLY A 197 -4.02 5.29 18.22
N MET A 198 -2.97 6.08 17.97
CA MET A 198 -3.12 7.52 17.73
C MET A 198 -3.78 7.78 16.36
N GLN A 199 -4.76 8.68 16.35
CA GLN A 199 -5.32 9.18 15.09
C GLN A 199 -4.25 9.90 14.29
N THR A 200 -4.21 9.65 12.99
CA THR A 200 -3.26 10.29 12.07
C THR A 200 -3.93 10.57 10.75
N GLU A 201 -3.39 11.53 10.01
CA GLU A 201 -4.00 12.03 8.79
C GLU A 201 -2.98 12.37 7.71
N THR A 202 -3.44 12.45 6.46
CA THR A 202 -2.63 12.85 5.30
C THR A 202 -3.50 13.51 4.23
N ILE A 203 -2.89 14.39 3.42
CA ILE A 203 -3.56 15.08 2.32
C ILE A 203 -2.89 14.69 1.00
N SER A 204 -3.68 14.44 -0.04
CA SER A 204 -3.18 14.13 -1.38
C SER A 204 -2.42 15.33 -1.94
N LYS A 205 -1.25 15.06 -2.53
CA LYS A 205 -0.47 16.08 -3.25
C LYS A 205 -1.08 16.44 -4.59
N THR A 206 -1.89 15.54 -5.13
CA THR A 206 -2.56 15.69 -6.42
C THR A 206 -4.05 15.97 -6.20
N ARG A 207 -4.63 16.70 -7.14
CA ARG A 207 -6.07 16.99 -7.17
C ARG A 207 -6.79 15.88 -7.94
N ILE A 208 -8.07 15.68 -7.62
CA ILE A 208 -8.95 14.74 -8.31
C ILE A 208 -9.14 15.21 -9.76
N ILE A 209 -8.97 14.30 -10.70
CA ILE A 209 -9.05 14.54 -12.15
C ILE A 209 -10.34 13.91 -12.68
N GLN A 210 -10.97 14.58 -13.64
CA GLN A 210 -12.15 14.06 -14.33
C GLN A 210 -11.85 12.73 -15.05
N TYR A 211 -12.72 11.74 -14.85
CA TYR A 211 -12.71 10.50 -15.60
C TYR A 211 -12.96 10.72 -17.10
N PRO A 212 -12.25 10.02 -18.01
CA PRO A 212 -12.49 10.14 -19.44
C PRO A 212 -13.92 9.71 -19.83
N PHE A 213 -14.64 10.57 -20.54
CA PHE A 213 -16.06 10.36 -20.86
C PHE A 213 -16.33 9.09 -21.69
N TYR A 214 -15.40 8.69 -22.57
CA TYR A 214 -15.62 7.58 -23.49
C TYR A 214 -14.44 6.61 -23.49
N LEU A 215 -14.62 5.48 -22.82
CA LEU A 215 -13.67 4.37 -22.82
C LEU A 215 -14.37 3.10 -23.34
N PRO A 216 -13.67 2.23 -24.10
CA PRO A 216 -14.27 0.99 -24.63
C PRO A 216 -14.93 0.12 -23.56
N MET A 217 -14.40 0.12 -22.34
CA MET A 217 -14.97 -0.61 -21.20
C MET A 217 -16.40 -0.17 -20.86
N ASN A 218 -16.76 1.10 -21.04
CA ASN A 218 -18.11 1.59 -20.76
C ASN A 218 -19.17 0.83 -21.59
N ILE A 219 -18.87 0.56 -22.87
CA ILE A 219 -19.76 -0.20 -23.77
C ILE A 219 -19.87 -1.66 -23.31
N ARG A 220 -18.75 -2.24 -22.83
CA ARG A 220 -18.71 -3.63 -22.37
C ARG A 220 -19.45 -3.81 -21.04
N HIS A 221 -19.41 -2.80 -20.16
CA HIS A 221 -20.16 -2.78 -18.90
C HIS A 221 -21.67 -2.76 -19.11
N GLU A 222 -22.16 -2.15 -20.21
CA GLU A 222 -23.59 -2.24 -20.57
C GLU A 222 -24.05 -3.69 -20.79
N LEU A 223 -23.15 -4.59 -21.19
CA LEU A 223 -23.42 -6.02 -21.40
C LEU A 223 -23.27 -6.85 -20.11
N THR A 224 -22.76 -6.25 -19.04
CA THR A 224 -22.36 -6.94 -17.80
C THR A 224 -22.86 -6.23 -16.54
N LYS A 225 -23.93 -5.45 -16.64
CA LYS A 225 -24.50 -4.59 -15.57
C LYS A 225 -24.71 -5.26 -14.22
N GLU A 226 -24.97 -6.57 -14.22
CA GLU A 226 -25.24 -7.32 -13.00
C GLU A 226 -24.38 -8.60 -12.96
N TYR A 227 -24.14 -9.03 -11.72
CA TYR A 227 -23.64 -10.36 -11.42
C TYR A 227 -24.61 -11.43 -11.90
N LEU A 228 -24.09 -12.57 -12.36
CA LEU A 228 -24.94 -13.72 -12.60
C LEU A 228 -25.57 -14.18 -11.26
N PRO A 229 -26.86 -14.57 -11.24
CA PRO A 229 -27.52 -15.01 -10.02
C PRO A 229 -26.80 -16.17 -9.33
N ILE A 230 -26.85 -16.20 -8.00
CA ILE A 230 -26.39 -17.34 -7.20
C ILE A 230 -27.18 -18.59 -7.63
N GLY A 231 -26.48 -19.70 -7.85
CA GLY A 231 -27.09 -20.95 -8.34
C GLY A 231 -27.31 -21.02 -9.85
N SER A 232 -26.92 -20.00 -10.63
CA SER A 232 -26.94 -20.10 -12.10
C SER A 232 -26.01 -21.23 -12.58
N LYS A 233 -26.45 -21.96 -13.61
CA LYS A 233 -25.66 -23.02 -14.27
C LYS A 233 -24.55 -22.47 -15.18
N SER A 234 -24.57 -21.17 -15.46
CA SER A 234 -23.50 -20.47 -16.17
C SER A 234 -22.65 -19.65 -15.21
N PHE A 235 -21.43 -19.33 -15.65
CA PHE A 235 -20.54 -18.41 -14.98
C PHE A 235 -19.87 -17.49 -16.01
N ARG A 236 -19.41 -16.33 -15.56
CA ARG A 236 -18.70 -15.34 -16.37
C ARG A 236 -17.20 -15.40 -16.09
N LEU A 237 -16.41 -15.58 -17.15
CA LEU A 237 -14.96 -15.64 -17.08
C LEU A 237 -14.36 -14.38 -17.73
N VAL A 238 -13.40 -13.76 -17.06
CA VAL A 238 -12.53 -12.73 -17.62
C VAL A 238 -11.12 -13.29 -17.75
N SER A 239 -10.50 -13.12 -18.91
CA SER A 239 -9.05 -13.29 -19.08
C SER A 239 -8.49 -11.98 -19.61
N TYR A 240 -7.53 -11.39 -18.90
CA TYR A 240 -7.02 -10.07 -19.25
C TYR A 240 -5.53 -9.90 -18.92
N ASN A 241 -4.72 -9.62 -19.94
CA ASN A 241 -3.36 -9.13 -19.76
C ASN A 241 -3.41 -7.63 -19.46
N ILE A 242 -2.96 -7.24 -18.26
CA ILE A 242 -3.15 -5.88 -17.74
C ILE A 242 -1.90 -5.00 -17.86
N LEU A 243 -0.90 -5.45 -18.62
CA LEU A 243 0.35 -4.75 -18.91
C LEU A 243 1.13 -4.34 -17.65
N ALA A 244 2.15 -5.12 -17.32
CA ALA A 244 2.98 -4.85 -16.15
C ALA A 244 3.69 -3.51 -16.32
N ASN A 245 3.77 -2.73 -15.24
CA ASN A 245 4.37 -1.41 -15.26
C ASN A 245 5.83 -1.45 -15.69
N GLY A 246 6.58 -2.51 -15.35
CA GLY A 246 7.95 -2.69 -15.80
C GLY A 246 8.13 -2.71 -17.33
N TYR A 247 7.09 -3.06 -18.09
CA TYR A 247 7.11 -3.04 -19.55
C TYR A 247 6.62 -1.73 -20.15
N ALA A 248 5.85 -0.94 -19.39
CA ALA A 248 5.31 0.35 -19.83
C ALA A 248 6.18 1.56 -19.43
N SER A 249 6.89 1.47 -18.31
CA SER A 249 7.53 2.63 -17.66
C SER A 249 8.90 3.01 -18.23
N SER A 250 9.47 2.23 -19.14
CA SER A 250 10.79 2.57 -19.71
C SER A 250 10.66 3.65 -20.78
N ALA A 251 11.63 4.57 -20.82
CA ALA A 251 11.64 5.65 -21.81
C ALA A 251 11.66 5.10 -23.26
N ASP A 252 12.32 3.96 -23.46
CA ASP A 252 12.35 3.28 -24.76
C ASP A 252 11.00 2.69 -25.12
N ALA A 253 10.30 2.03 -24.19
CA ALA A 253 8.96 1.50 -24.44
C ALA A 253 7.96 2.61 -24.75
N ALA A 254 8.01 3.72 -24.00
CA ALA A 254 7.18 4.89 -24.25
C ALA A 254 7.41 5.48 -25.66
N LYS A 255 8.67 5.54 -26.13
CA LYS A 255 9.01 6.11 -27.45
C LYS A 255 8.81 5.16 -28.62
N THR A 256 8.89 3.85 -28.41
CA THR A 256 8.90 2.87 -29.51
C THR A 256 7.61 2.06 -29.56
N ILE A 257 7.22 1.43 -28.46
CA ILE A 257 6.06 0.53 -28.38
C ILE A 257 4.76 1.33 -28.21
N TYR A 258 4.80 2.35 -27.35
CA TYR A 258 3.63 3.14 -26.95
C TYR A 258 3.69 4.59 -27.45
N SER A 259 4.35 4.82 -28.58
CA SER A 259 4.63 6.16 -29.13
C SER A 259 3.39 7.02 -29.41
N CYS A 260 2.23 6.38 -29.62
CA CYS A 260 0.95 7.06 -29.82
C CYS A 260 0.19 7.35 -28.50
N CYS A 261 0.69 6.89 -27.36
CA CYS A 261 0.11 7.11 -26.05
C CYS A 261 0.89 8.21 -25.30
N SER A 262 0.18 9.17 -24.71
CA SER A 262 0.84 10.16 -23.86
C SER A 262 1.40 9.49 -22.60
N GLN A 263 2.48 10.06 -22.06
CA GLN A 263 3.12 9.55 -20.84
C GLN A 263 2.13 9.56 -19.66
N ASP A 264 1.31 10.60 -19.53
CA ASP A 264 0.30 10.72 -18.47
C ASP A 264 -0.67 9.53 -18.42
N TYR A 265 -0.98 8.91 -19.57
CA TYR A 265 -1.87 7.75 -19.64
C TYR A 265 -1.13 6.41 -19.49
N LEU A 266 0.19 6.39 -19.70
CA LEU A 266 1.04 5.23 -19.41
C LEU A 266 1.38 5.11 -17.92
N GLU A 267 1.29 6.21 -17.17
CA GLU A 267 1.53 6.23 -15.73
C GLU A 267 0.70 5.17 -14.99
N HIS A 268 1.35 4.47 -14.07
CA HIS A 268 0.79 3.27 -13.46
C HIS A 268 -0.51 3.55 -12.69
N ASP A 269 -0.53 4.63 -11.90
CA ASP A 269 -1.69 4.99 -11.08
C ASP A 269 -2.91 5.36 -11.94
N TYR A 270 -2.69 5.97 -13.12
CA TYR A 270 -3.75 6.22 -14.09
C TYR A 270 -4.32 4.90 -14.62
N ARG A 271 -3.45 3.99 -15.09
CA ARG A 271 -3.87 2.68 -15.62
C ARG A 271 -4.57 1.83 -14.57
N LYS A 272 -4.04 1.75 -13.35
CA LYS A 272 -4.63 0.98 -12.23
C LYS A 272 -6.05 1.43 -11.91
N ALA A 273 -6.30 2.74 -11.87
CA ALA A 273 -7.64 3.29 -11.62
C ALA A 273 -8.64 2.83 -12.69
N LEU A 274 -8.23 2.85 -13.97
CA LEU A 274 -9.06 2.35 -15.07
C LEU A 274 -9.24 0.83 -15.02
N LEU A 275 -8.18 0.07 -14.77
CA LEU A 275 -8.20 -1.39 -14.67
C LEU A 275 -9.13 -1.88 -13.55
N LEU A 276 -9.09 -1.25 -12.37
CA LEU A 276 -9.98 -1.60 -11.25
C LEU A 276 -11.45 -1.42 -11.65
N LYS A 277 -11.77 -0.27 -12.28
CA LYS A 277 -13.12 -0.01 -12.78
C LYS A 277 -13.53 -1.02 -13.84
N GLU A 278 -12.65 -1.29 -14.81
CA GLU A 278 -12.89 -2.23 -15.90
C GLU A 278 -13.19 -3.63 -15.39
N ILE A 279 -12.32 -4.17 -14.54
CA ILE A 279 -12.41 -5.53 -14.01
C ILE A 279 -13.67 -5.71 -13.16
N LEU A 280 -13.96 -4.76 -12.25
CA LEU A 280 -15.14 -4.85 -11.38
C LEU A 280 -16.45 -4.72 -12.14
N GLY A 281 -16.51 -3.81 -13.12
CA GLY A 281 -17.73 -3.60 -13.91
C GLY A 281 -18.10 -4.78 -14.81
N TYR A 282 -17.20 -5.77 -14.99
CA TYR A 282 -17.56 -7.03 -15.64
C TYR A 282 -18.41 -7.94 -14.78
N HIS A 283 -18.48 -7.73 -13.46
CA HIS A 283 -19.22 -8.58 -12.53
C HIS A 283 -18.99 -10.08 -12.82
N ALA A 284 -17.71 -10.43 -12.97
CA ALA A 284 -17.28 -11.76 -13.35
C ALA A 284 -17.41 -12.74 -12.18
N ASP A 285 -17.43 -14.03 -12.48
CA ASP A 285 -17.34 -15.06 -11.44
C ASP A 285 -15.90 -15.54 -11.24
N ILE A 286 -15.12 -15.55 -12.33
CA ILE A 286 -13.69 -15.90 -12.34
C ILE A 286 -12.96 -14.85 -13.17
N ILE A 287 -11.82 -14.36 -12.64
CA ILE A 287 -10.99 -13.36 -13.29
C ILE A 287 -9.55 -13.88 -13.32
N CYS A 288 -9.02 -14.11 -14.52
CA CYS A 288 -7.65 -14.53 -14.75
C CYS A 288 -6.85 -13.35 -15.34
N LEU A 289 -5.84 -12.88 -14.63
CA LEU A 289 -5.02 -11.74 -15.03
C LEU A 289 -3.59 -12.17 -15.37
N GLN A 290 -3.01 -11.56 -16.40
CA GLN A 290 -1.60 -11.74 -16.76
C GLN A 290 -0.87 -10.39 -16.71
N GLU A 291 0.45 -10.44 -16.52
CA GLU A 291 1.29 -9.25 -16.36
C GLU A 291 0.84 -8.36 -15.20
N CYS A 292 0.37 -8.98 -14.12
CA CYS A 292 -0.03 -8.26 -12.92
C CYS A 292 1.20 -7.95 -12.06
N ASP A 293 1.50 -6.68 -11.81
CA ASP A 293 2.55 -6.28 -10.87
C ASP A 293 2.24 -6.79 -9.46
N ALA A 294 3.21 -7.43 -8.81
CA ALA A 294 3.05 -7.98 -7.45
C ALA A 294 2.70 -6.90 -6.42
N SER A 295 3.25 -5.69 -6.61
CA SER A 295 2.90 -4.55 -5.75
C SER A 295 1.48 -4.04 -5.96
N PHE A 296 0.97 -4.07 -7.20
CA PHE A 296 -0.41 -3.71 -7.49
C PHE A 296 -1.36 -4.76 -6.91
N TYR A 297 -1.05 -6.04 -7.09
CA TYR A 297 -1.79 -7.14 -6.48
C TYR A 297 -1.91 -7.00 -4.96
N GLN A 298 -0.78 -6.88 -4.26
CA GLN A 298 -0.73 -6.88 -2.80
C GLN A 298 -1.34 -5.64 -2.14
N ARG A 299 -1.15 -4.46 -2.75
CA ARG A 299 -1.48 -3.18 -2.10
C ARG A 299 -2.85 -2.64 -2.47
N GLU A 300 -3.41 -3.05 -3.60
CA GLU A 300 -4.63 -2.44 -4.15
C GLU A 300 -5.59 -3.51 -4.67
N LEU A 301 -5.20 -4.26 -5.70
CA LEU A 301 -6.12 -5.11 -6.44
C LEU A 301 -6.77 -6.21 -5.58
N SER A 302 -5.99 -6.92 -4.77
CA SER A 302 -6.52 -7.97 -3.90
C SER A 302 -7.43 -7.42 -2.79
N LEU A 303 -7.04 -6.30 -2.18
CA LEU A 303 -7.83 -5.65 -1.14
C LEU A 303 -9.17 -5.14 -1.69
N VAL A 304 -9.14 -4.46 -2.85
CA VAL A 304 -10.35 -3.99 -3.52
C VAL A 304 -11.24 -5.18 -3.88
N LEU A 305 -10.73 -6.16 -4.61
CA LEU A 305 -11.56 -7.30 -5.05
C LEU A 305 -12.12 -8.10 -3.88
N ASN A 306 -11.41 -8.18 -2.75
CA ASN A 306 -11.93 -8.80 -1.55
C ASN A 306 -13.19 -8.11 -1.00
N GLN A 307 -13.24 -6.78 -1.03
CA GLN A 307 -14.45 -6.04 -0.64
C GLN A 307 -15.65 -6.31 -1.55
N TYR A 308 -15.41 -6.73 -2.80
CA TYR A 308 -16.43 -7.13 -3.75
C TYR A 308 -16.69 -8.65 -3.75
N GLY A 309 -16.25 -9.37 -2.72
CA GLY A 309 -16.58 -10.79 -2.50
C GLY A 309 -15.69 -11.77 -3.26
N TYR A 310 -14.53 -11.34 -3.74
CA TYR A 310 -13.57 -12.21 -4.42
C TYR A 310 -12.42 -12.63 -3.50
N LEU A 311 -11.90 -13.83 -3.71
CA LEU A 311 -10.58 -14.23 -3.23
C LEU A 311 -9.70 -14.50 -4.44
N GLY A 312 -8.40 -14.27 -4.29
CA GLY A 312 -7.46 -14.55 -5.36
C GLY A 312 -6.11 -15.04 -4.86
N ASP A 313 -5.39 -15.66 -5.78
CA ASP A 313 -4.04 -16.14 -5.58
C ASP A 313 -3.15 -15.68 -6.74
N MET A 314 -1.93 -15.25 -6.42
CA MET A 314 -0.97 -14.77 -7.41
C MET A 314 0.23 -15.71 -7.50
N LYS A 315 0.63 -16.02 -8.75
CA LYS A 315 1.91 -16.65 -9.05
C LYS A 315 2.83 -15.72 -9.83
N ILE A 316 3.93 -15.31 -9.18
CA ILE A 316 5.01 -14.54 -9.81
C ILE A 316 5.84 -15.44 -10.75
N LYS A 317 6.27 -14.90 -11.90
CA LYS A 317 7.03 -15.65 -12.91
C LYS A 317 8.42 -16.09 -12.44
N SER A 318 9.14 -15.19 -11.76
CA SER A 318 10.46 -15.46 -11.15
C SER A 318 10.76 -14.44 -10.06
N ASP A 319 11.66 -14.76 -9.13
CA ASP A 319 12.05 -13.84 -8.04
C ASP A 319 12.66 -12.51 -8.54
N SER A 320 13.22 -12.52 -9.75
CA SER A 320 13.76 -11.34 -10.43
C SER A 320 12.69 -10.47 -11.09
N MET A 321 11.54 -11.05 -11.45
CA MET A 321 10.43 -10.33 -12.09
C MET A 321 9.43 -9.88 -11.03
N ARG A 322 8.90 -8.67 -11.18
CA ARG A 322 7.92 -8.09 -10.24
C ARG A 322 6.48 -8.27 -10.70
N GLU A 323 6.24 -9.19 -11.65
CA GLU A 323 4.92 -9.46 -12.22
C GLU A 323 4.62 -10.96 -12.33
N GLY A 324 3.34 -11.27 -12.52
CA GLY A 324 2.88 -12.65 -12.58
C GLY A 324 1.48 -12.80 -13.15
N ILE A 325 0.91 -13.97 -12.88
CA ILE A 325 -0.47 -14.31 -13.17
C ILE A 325 -1.28 -14.37 -11.88
N VAL A 326 -2.56 -14.05 -11.97
CA VAL A 326 -3.48 -14.03 -10.82
C VAL A 326 -4.80 -14.64 -11.23
N ILE A 327 -5.38 -15.46 -10.35
CA ILE A 327 -6.76 -15.92 -10.48
C ILE A 327 -7.56 -15.42 -9.30
N PHE A 328 -8.66 -14.70 -9.58
CA PHE A 328 -9.70 -14.40 -8.61
C PHE A 328 -10.96 -15.19 -8.90
N TYR A 329 -11.70 -15.53 -7.85
CA TYR A 329 -13.00 -16.18 -7.94
C TYR A 329 -13.97 -15.59 -6.91
N ARG A 330 -15.24 -15.51 -7.29
CA ARG A 330 -16.32 -14.99 -6.44
C ARG A 330 -16.71 -16.05 -5.39
N THR A 331 -16.64 -15.69 -4.11
CA THR A 331 -16.74 -16.63 -2.99
C THR A 331 -18.15 -17.13 -2.69
N ASP A 332 -19.18 -16.43 -3.17
CA ASP A 332 -20.58 -16.87 -3.11
C ASP A 332 -20.93 -17.91 -4.19
N ARG A 333 -20.01 -18.15 -5.14
CA ARG A 333 -20.18 -19.07 -6.28
C ARG A 333 -19.18 -20.22 -6.30
N PHE A 334 -17.95 -19.98 -5.83
CA PHE A 334 -16.85 -20.91 -5.92
C PHE A 334 -16.08 -21.01 -4.61
N VAL A 335 -15.59 -22.21 -4.32
CA VAL A 335 -14.66 -22.49 -3.23
C VAL A 335 -13.42 -23.13 -3.85
N ALA A 336 -12.23 -22.60 -3.55
CA ALA A 336 -10.99 -23.21 -4.00
C ALA A 336 -10.74 -24.53 -3.24
N ILE A 337 -10.55 -25.62 -3.99
CA ILE A 337 -10.26 -26.96 -3.44
C ILE A 337 -8.74 -27.19 -3.36
N GLY A 338 -7.97 -26.58 -4.25
CA GLY A 338 -6.52 -26.71 -4.31
C GLY A 338 -5.92 -25.67 -5.25
N ASN A 339 -4.60 -25.57 -5.22
CA ASN A 339 -3.81 -24.64 -6.01
C ASN A 339 -2.59 -25.38 -6.57
N TYR A 340 -2.36 -25.27 -7.88
CA TYR A 340 -1.31 -26.01 -8.58
C TYR A 340 -0.51 -25.07 -9.48
N ASN A 341 0.54 -24.49 -8.90
CA ASN A 341 1.44 -23.61 -9.63
C ASN A 341 2.60 -24.38 -10.25
N ILE A 342 2.78 -24.26 -11.56
CA ILE A 342 3.81 -24.96 -12.32
C ILE A 342 4.72 -23.94 -13.00
N LYS A 343 6.03 -24.02 -12.76
CA LYS A 343 7.01 -23.38 -13.65
C LYS A 343 7.33 -24.36 -14.77
N ILE A 344 6.93 -24.02 -16.00
CA ILE A 344 6.94 -24.96 -17.14
C ILE A 344 8.34 -25.52 -17.36
N GLY A 345 9.37 -24.66 -17.32
CA GLY A 345 10.76 -25.09 -17.48
C GLY A 345 11.21 -26.10 -16.44
N GLU A 346 10.80 -25.96 -15.17
CA GLU A 346 11.14 -26.90 -14.10
C GLU A 346 10.34 -28.20 -14.20
N TYR A 347 9.04 -28.09 -14.51
CA TYR A 347 8.17 -29.25 -14.68
C TYR A 347 8.63 -30.14 -15.83
N LEU A 348 9.06 -29.56 -16.95
CA LEU A 348 9.67 -30.30 -18.05
C LEU A 348 10.97 -31.04 -17.68
N ARG A 349 11.75 -30.54 -16.69
CA ARG A 349 12.99 -31.21 -16.26
C ARG A 349 12.69 -32.49 -15.48
N TYR A 350 11.72 -32.42 -14.58
CA TYR A 350 11.52 -33.42 -13.53
C TYR A 350 10.29 -34.32 -13.72
N SER A 351 9.34 -33.94 -14.58
CA SER A 351 8.12 -34.73 -14.78
C SER A 351 8.36 -35.91 -15.71
N GLU A 352 8.20 -37.12 -15.19
CA GLU A 352 8.19 -38.36 -15.99
C GLU A 352 7.09 -38.34 -17.06
N GLN A 353 5.95 -37.70 -16.78
CA GLN A 353 4.84 -37.58 -17.73
C GLN A 353 5.23 -36.84 -19.02
N LEU A 354 6.22 -35.95 -18.93
CA LEU A 354 6.69 -35.14 -20.06
C LEU A 354 8.04 -35.62 -20.62
N GLU A 355 8.48 -36.82 -20.23
CA GLU A 355 9.75 -37.38 -20.70
C GLU A 355 9.83 -37.42 -22.23
N TYR A 356 8.75 -37.79 -22.91
CA TYR A 356 8.72 -37.82 -24.38
C TYR A 356 8.99 -36.45 -25.02
N ILE A 357 8.49 -35.37 -24.41
CA ILE A 357 8.74 -33.99 -24.88
C ILE A 357 10.22 -33.66 -24.65
N ARG A 358 10.72 -33.93 -23.45
CA ARG A 358 12.13 -33.69 -23.07
C ARG A 358 13.09 -34.43 -24.01
N CYS A 359 12.83 -35.71 -24.30
CA CYS A 359 13.63 -36.50 -25.23
C CYS A 359 13.63 -35.89 -26.63
N ARG A 360 12.47 -35.46 -27.15
CA ARG A 360 12.41 -34.80 -28.47
C ARG A 360 13.12 -33.46 -28.49
N CYS A 361 12.96 -32.63 -27.47
CA CYS A 361 13.63 -31.34 -27.37
C CYS A 361 15.15 -31.51 -27.24
N SER A 362 15.63 -32.58 -26.59
CA SER A 362 17.06 -32.86 -26.44
C SER A 362 17.78 -33.16 -27.76
N LEU A 363 17.04 -33.49 -28.83
CA LEU A 363 17.61 -33.68 -30.17
C LEU A 363 18.14 -32.37 -30.78
N VAL A 364 17.70 -31.22 -30.25
CA VAL A 364 18.16 -29.89 -30.66
C VAL A 364 18.57 -29.12 -29.41
N SER A 365 19.88 -29.03 -29.16
CA SER A 365 20.45 -28.47 -27.92
C SER A 365 19.94 -27.06 -27.62
N GLU A 366 19.83 -26.20 -28.63
CA GLU A 366 19.33 -24.83 -28.53
C GLU A 366 17.87 -24.78 -28.03
N ILE A 367 17.01 -25.65 -28.57
CA ILE A 367 15.59 -25.74 -28.16
C ILE A 367 15.50 -26.21 -26.71
N ASN A 368 16.29 -27.23 -26.34
CA ASN A 368 16.29 -27.75 -24.99
C ASN A 368 16.72 -26.67 -23.98
N THR A 369 17.82 -25.96 -24.23
CA THR A 369 18.29 -24.87 -23.37
C THR A 369 17.23 -23.78 -23.24
N HIS A 370 16.71 -23.27 -24.37
CA HIS A 370 15.73 -22.19 -24.35
C HIS A 370 14.44 -22.55 -23.63
N LEU A 371 13.92 -23.77 -23.78
CA LEU A 371 12.70 -24.21 -23.11
C LEU A 371 12.89 -24.34 -21.60
N LEU A 372 14.00 -24.95 -21.18
CA LEU A 372 14.27 -25.22 -19.77
C LEU A 372 14.63 -23.97 -18.97
N GLU A 373 15.05 -22.89 -19.64
CA GLU A 373 15.37 -21.59 -19.02
C GLU A 373 14.18 -20.64 -18.96
N ARG A 374 13.03 -20.97 -19.59
CA ARG A 374 11.86 -20.08 -19.54
C ARG A 374 11.30 -19.99 -18.13
N ASN A 375 11.03 -18.76 -17.71
CA ASN A 375 10.31 -18.45 -16.47
C ASN A 375 8.78 -18.43 -16.66
N THR A 376 8.26 -19.12 -17.68
CA THR A 376 6.82 -19.21 -17.89
C THR A 376 6.19 -20.03 -16.78
N VAL A 377 5.17 -19.47 -16.14
CA VAL A 377 4.38 -20.11 -15.10
C VAL A 377 2.97 -20.41 -15.60
N LEU A 378 2.40 -21.49 -15.08
CA LEU A 378 1.01 -21.90 -15.23
C LEU A 378 0.42 -21.98 -13.81
N GLN A 379 -0.80 -21.48 -13.64
CA GLN A 379 -1.56 -21.48 -12.40
C GLN A 379 -2.89 -22.17 -12.62
#